data_AF-A0A958N9U7-F1
#
_entry.id   AF-A0A958N9U7-F1
#
_cell.length_a   1.000
_cell.length_b   1.000
_cell.length_c   1.000
_cell.angle_alpha   90.00
_cell.angle_beta   90.00
_cell.angle_gamma   90.00
#
_symmetry.space_group_name_H-M   'P 1'
#
loop_
_entity.id
_entity.type
_entity.pdbx_description
1 polymer ?
#
loop_
_entity_poly.entity_id
_entity_poly.type
_entity_poly.pdbx_seq_one_letter_code
_entity_poly.pdbx_strand_id
1 'polypeptide(L)'
;MTVWVLFQIIFNILLAVGLALTFIRQKKRSADDPRLSRGLQLLQSKISVLEDLSDRVDTQFKQVSQLLQEKITEVKRACEGAQEHVHQVEQSIQKSNEVAQIFQDRIPHEEILERKTTIKYIEAAKLAHSGVSADEISKRLSIPKQEAEFIVSVNKQELRYNDSNTPAWAKPQIDIVESPE
;
A
#
# COMPACT_ATOMS: atom_id res chain seq x y z
N MET A 1 -93.54 -4.96 -71.72
CA MET A 1 -92.09 -5.24 -71.67
C MET A 1 -91.31 -4.13 -70.96
N THR A 2 -91.45 -2.86 -71.33
CA THR A 2 -90.70 -1.72 -70.74
C THR A 2 -90.99 -1.47 -69.25
N VAL A 3 -92.26 -1.57 -68.81
CA VAL A 3 -92.66 -1.38 -67.40
C VAL A 3 -92.05 -2.43 -66.47
N TRP A 4 -91.96 -3.69 -66.93
CA TRP A 4 -91.37 -4.79 -66.18
C TRP A 4 -89.86 -4.59 -65.96
N VAL A 5 -89.14 -4.13 -67.00
CA VAL A 5 -87.72 -3.79 -66.90
C VAL A 5 -87.49 -2.62 -65.93
N LEU A 6 -88.37 -1.62 -65.94
CA LEU A 6 -88.25 -0.45 -65.05
C LEU A 6 -88.43 -0.83 -63.57
N PHE A 7 -89.37 -1.73 -63.26
CA PHE A 7 -89.53 -2.30 -61.93
C PHE A 7 -88.30 -3.10 -61.47
N GLN A 8 -87.72 -3.91 -62.36
CA GLN A 8 -86.52 -4.70 -62.06
C GLN A 8 -85.30 -3.81 -61.77
N ILE A 9 -85.15 -2.68 -62.47
CA ILE A 9 -84.08 -1.71 -62.20
C ILE A 9 -84.25 -1.07 -60.83
N ILE A 10 -85.46 -0.61 -60.48
CA ILE A 10 -85.74 -0.01 -59.17
C ILE A 10 -85.48 -1.00 -58.04
N PHE A 11 -85.94 -2.24 -58.19
CA PHE A 11 -85.71 -3.29 -57.20
C PHE A 11 -84.22 -3.59 -57.00
N ASN A 12 -83.44 -3.68 -58.09
CA ASN A 12 -81.99 -3.88 -58.01
C ASN A 12 -81.26 -2.71 -57.32
N ILE A 13 -81.66 -1.46 -57.56
CA ILE A 13 -81.09 -0.30 -56.88
C ILE A 13 -81.38 -0.37 -55.38
N LEU A 14 -82.61 -0.72 -55.00
CA LEU A 14 -83.01 -0.83 -53.59
C LEU A 14 -82.23 -1.94 -52.87
N LEU A 15 -82.03 -3.07 -53.55
CA LEU A 15 -81.25 -4.21 -53.03
C LEU A 15 -79.76 -3.85 -52.91
N ALA A 16 -79.20 -3.13 -53.89
CA ALA A 16 -77.82 -2.65 -53.83
C ALA A 16 -77.59 -1.65 -52.70
N VAL A 17 -78.53 -0.72 -52.46
CA VAL A 17 -78.46 0.22 -51.33
C VAL A 17 -78.60 -0.51 -49.99
N GLY A 18 -79.51 -1.49 -49.89
CA GLY A 18 -79.67 -2.32 -48.71
C GLY A 18 -78.38 -3.10 -48.37
N LEU A 19 -77.76 -3.72 -49.37
CA LEU A 19 -76.48 -4.42 -49.23
C LEU A 19 -75.34 -3.47 -48.87
N ALA A 20 -75.27 -2.29 -49.49
CA ALA A 20 -74.26 -1.30 -49.15
C ALA A 20 -74.37 -0.83 -47.69
N LEU A 21 -75.59 -0.60 -47.21
CA LEU A 21 -75.85 -0.21 -45.82
C LEU A 21 -75.47 -1.31 -44.82
N THR A 22 -75.78 -2.58 -45.12
CA THR A 22 -75.36 -3.69 -44.24
C THR A 22 -73.85 -3.86 -44.24
N PHE A 23 -73.18 -3.73 -45.40
CA PHE A 23 -71.72 -3.77 -45.50
C PHE A 23 -71.04 -2.67 -44.70
N ILE A 24 -71.53 -1.43 -44.81
CA ILE A 24 -71.00 -0.28 -44.06
C ILE A 24 -71.24 -0.48 -42.55
N ARG A 25 -72.40 -0.98 -42.16
CA ARG A 25 -72.74 -1.24 -40.76
C ARG A 25 -71.90 -2.37 -40.16
N GLN A 26 -71.59 -3.40 -40.93
CA GLN A 26 -70.73 -4.50 -40.49
C GLN A 26 -69.27 -4.05 -40.37
N LYS A 27 -68.76 -3.27 -41.33
CA LYS A 27 -67.41 -2.69 -41.26
C LYS A 27 -67.23 -1.75 -40.07
N LYS A 28 -68.26 -0.96 -39.71
CA LYS A 28 -68.24 -0.12 -38.50
C LYS A 28 -68.27 -0.90 -37.19
N ARG A 29 -68.89 -2.09 -37.15
CA ARG A 29 -68.89 -2.96 -35.95
C ARG A 29 -67.54 -3.65 -35.72
N SER A 30 -66.70 -3.76 -36.74
CA SER A 30 -65.34 -4.31 -36.64
C SER A 30 -64.26 -3.27 -36.33
N ALA A 31 -64.62 -2.01 -36.10
CA ALA A 31 -63.68 -0.99 -35.65
C ALA A 31 -63.40 -1.15 -34.15
N ASP A 32 -62.43 -2.02 -33.86
CA ASP A 32 -61.50 -2.06 -32.72
C ASP A 32 -62.06 -1.80 -31.32
N ASP A 33 -62.03 -2.84 -30.49
CA ASP A 33 -62.21 -2.68 -29.05
C ASP A 33 -61.15 -1.70 -28.49
N PRO A 34 -61.56 -0.55 -27.92
CA PRO A 34 -60.62 0.47 -27.42
C PRO A 34 -59.74 -0.04 -26.26
N ARG A 35 -60.08 -1.19 -25.66
CA ARG A 35 -59.28 -1.85 -24.62
C ARG A 35 -58.09 -2.61 -25.19
N LEU A 36 -58.24 -3.24 -26.36
CA LEU A 36 -57.16 -3.99 -27.00
C LEU A 36 -56.14 -3.03 -27.61
N SER A 37 -56.60 -1.95 -28.25
CA SER A 37 -55.73 -0.89 -28.78
C SER A 37 -54.94 -0.19 -27.68
N ARG A 38 -55.57 0.15 -26.53
CA ARG A 38 -54.85 0.70 -25.37
C ARG A 38 -53.88 -0.30 -24.73
N GLY A 39 -54.23 -1.57 -24.66
CA GLY A 39 -53.32 -2.62 -24.16
C GLY A 39 -52.09 -2.79 -25.05
N LEU A 40 -52.28 -2.74 -26.36
CA LEU A 40 -51.20 -2.85 -27.33
C LEU A 40 -50.31 -1.60 -27.35
N GLN A 41 -50.89 -0.40 -27.18
CA GLN A 41 -50.14 0.84 -26.96
C GLN A 41 -49.31 0.81 -25.67
N LEU A 42 -49.84 0.26 -24.57
CA LEU A 42 -49.11 0.13 -23.31
C LEU A 42 -47.97 -0.89 -23.40
N LEU A 43 -48.15 -1.96 -24.17
CA LEU A 43 -47.07 -2.92 -24.43
C LEU A 43 -45.99 -2.29 -25.31
N GLN A 44 -46.37 -1.57 -26.36
CA GLN A 44 -45.43 -0.84 -27.20
C GLN A 44 -44.64 0.22 -26.41
N SER A 45 -45.30 0.96 -25.51
CA SER A 45 -44.60 1.91 -24.63
C SER A 45 -43.68 1.20 -23.65
N LYS A 46 -44.08 0.05 -23.08
CA LYS A 46 -43.23 -0.73 -22.18
C LYS A 46 -42.04 -1.35 -22.90
N ILE A 47 -42.22 -1.82 -24.15
CA ILE A 47 -41.14 -2.33 -25.00
C ILE A 47 -40.15 -1.20 -25.28
N SER A 48 -40.64 -0.01 -25.66
CA SER A 48 -39.77 1.16 -25.88
C SER A 48 -39.01 1.59 -24.61
N VAL A 49 -39.63 1.52 -23.44
CA VAL A 49 -38.95 1.81 -22.16
C VAL A 49 -37.93 0.71 -21.80
N LEU A 50 -38.23 -0.56 -22.07
CA LEU A 50 -37.29 -1.67 -21.87
C LEU A 50 -36.09 -1.58 -22.81
N GLU A 51 -36.32 -1.18 -24.06
CA GLU A 51 -35.28 -0.94 -25.05
C GLU A 51 -34.38 0.22 -24.63
N ASP A 52 -34.94 1.37 -24.23
CA ASP A 52 -34.16 2.50 -23.72
C ASP A 52 -33.36 2.15 -22.45
N LEU A 53 -33.97 1.38 -21.53
CA LEU A 53 -33.27 0.90 -20.35
C LEU A 53 -32.15 -0.07 -20.70
N SER A 54 -32.36 -0.96 -21.67
CA SER A 54 -31.35 -1.88 -22.19
C SER A 54 -30.18 -1.12 -22.80
N ASP A 55 -30.45 -0.16 -23.69
CA ASP A 55 -29.44 0.67 -24.33
C ASP A 55 -28.63 1.47 -23.30
N ARG A 56 -29.31 1.99 -22.28
CA ARG A 56 -28.66 2.70 -21.17
C ARG A 56 -27.78 1.78 -20.33
N VAL A 57 -28.24 0.58 -20.02
CA VAL A 57 -27.45 -0.44 -19.30
C VAL A 57 -26.23 -0.85 -20.11
N ASP A 58 -26.37 -1.07 -21.42
CA ASP A 58 -25.24 -1.41 -22.30
C ASP A 58 -24.21 -0.27 -22.35
N THR A 59 -24.68 0.97 -22.39
CA THR A 59 -23.79 2.14 -22.37
C THR A 59 -23.06 2.25 -21.03
N GLN A 60 -23.77 2.08 -19.91
CA GLN A 60 -23.16 2.08 -18.57
C GLN A 60 -22.18 0.91 -18.40
N PHE A 61 -22.51 -0.27 -18.90
CA PHE A 61 -21.65 -1.44 -18.84
C PHE A 61 -20.34 -1.19 -19.60
N LYS A 62 -20.42 -0.59 -20.80
CA LYS A 62 -19.22 -0.19 -21.56
C LYS A 62 -18.35 0.80 -20.80
N GLN A 63 -18.96 1.82 -20.19
CA GLN A 63 -18.24 2.81 -19.38
C GLN A 63 -17.57 2.18 -18.16
N VAL A 64 -18.28 1.31 -17.43
CA VAL A 64 -17.72 0.59 -16.27
C VAL A 64 -16.60 -0.34 -16.71
N SER A 65 -16.77 -1.05 -17.82
CA SER A 65 -15.72 -1.93 -18.37
C SER A 65 -14.47 -1.14 -18.75
N GLN A 66 -14.63 0.06 -19.30
CA GLN A 66 -13.50 0.94 -19.64
C GLN A 66 -12.78 1.45 -18.39
N LEU A 67 -13.53 1.94 -17.40
CA LEU A 67 -12.97 2.39 -16.12
C LEU A 67 -12.27 1.24 -15.37
N LEU A 68 -12.84 0.04 -15.42
CA LEU A 68 -12.23 -1.15 -14.84
C LEU A 68 -10.88 -1.46 -15.50
N GLN A 69 -10.81 -1.40 -16.83
CA GLN A 69 -9.57 -1.63 -17.57
C GLN A 69 -8.49 -0.60 -17.24
N GLU A 70 -8.89 0.66 -17.10
CA GLU A 70 -7.99 1.75 -16.69
C GLU A 70 -7.45 1.50 -15.28
N LYS A 71 -8.32 1.15 -14.32
CA LYS A 71 -7.92 0.86 -12.94
C LYS A 71 -7.06 -0.39 -12.82
N ILE A 72 -7.31 -1.43 -13.61
CA ILE A 72 -6.43 -2.60 -13.68
C ILE A 72 -5.02 -2.19 -14.12
N THR A 73 -4.93 -1.30 -15.12
CA THR A 73 -3.65 -0.80 -15.63
C THR A 73 -2.91 0.04 -14.59
N GLU A 74 -3.63 0.89 -13.86
CA GLU A 74 -3.06 1.70 -12.78
C GLU A 74 -2.52 0.84 -11.63
N VAL A 75 -3.31 -0.15 -11.18
CA VAL A 75 -2.88 -1.10 -10.14
C VAL A 75 -1.67 -1.91 -10.60
N LYS A 76 -1.65 -2.34 -11.87
CA LYS A 76 -0.51 -3.07 -12.43
C LYS A 76 0.77 -2.22 -12.39
N ARG A 77 0.70 -0.95 -12.79
CA ARG A 77 1.84 -0.02 -12.72
C ARG A 77 2.32 0.22 -11.29
N ALA A 78 1.40 0.38 -10.34
CA ALA A 78 1.75 0.54 -8.94
C ALA A 78 2.43 -0.71 -8.37
N CYS A 79 1.97 -1.90 -8.77
CA CYS A 79 2.59 -3.17 -8.39
C CYS A 79 4.00 -3.31 -8.98
N GLU A 80 4.19 -2.98 -10.26
CA GLU A 80 5.51 -2.98 -10.91
C GLU A 80 6.48 -2.01 -10.22
N GLY A 81 6.03 -0.79 -9.87
CA GLY A 81 6.85 0.17 -9.13
C GLY A 81 7.21 -0.31 -7.72
N ALA A 82 6.25 -0.93 -7.01
CA ALA A 82 6.53 -1.52 -5.69
C ALA A 82 7.56 -2.65 -5.78
N GLN A 83 7.47 -3.50 -6.81
CA GLN A 83 8.43 -4.58 -7.04
C GLN A 83 9.84 -4.05 -7.30
N GLU A 84 9.97 -2.95 -8.05
CA GLU A 84 11.26 -2.28 -8.28
C GLU A 84 11.85 -1.73 -6.98
N HIS A 85 11.04 -1.09 -6.14
CA HIS A 85 11.49 -0.62 -4.82
C HIS A 85 11.94 -1.75 -3.90
N VAL A 86 11.21 -2.87 -3.87
CA VAL A 86 11.61 -4.06 -3.11
C VAL A 86 12.98 -4.55 -3.59
N HIS A 87 13.19 -4.62 -4.91
CA HIS A 87 14.47 -5.02 -5.46
C HIS A 87 15.62 -4.07 -5.09
N GLN A 88 15.40 -2.76 -5.13
CA GLN A 88 16.39 -1.75 -4.72
C GLN A 88 16.74 -1.86 -3.22
N VAL A 89 15.75 -2.12 -2.37
CA VAL A 89 15.95 -2.34 -0.93
C VAL A 89 16.76 -3.60 -0.70
N GLU A 90 16.45 -4.70 -1.39
CA GLU A 90 17.17 -5.96 -1.26
C GLU A 90 18.65 -5.83 -1.67
N GLN A 91 18.93 -5.12 -2.77
CA GLN A 91 20.30 -4.77 -3.14
C GLN A 91 21.01 -3.90 -2.08
N SER A 92 20.29 -2.95 -1.48
CA SER A 92 20.83 -2.09 -0.42
C SER A 92 21.14 -2.87 0.86
N ILE A 93 20.28 -3.83 1.22
CA ILE A 93 20.49 -4.76 2.32
C ILE A 93 21.73 -5.62 2.06
N GLN A 94 21.87 -6.16 0.85
CA GLN A 94 23.01 -7.01 0.51
C GLN A 94 24.34 -6.23 0.59
N LYS A 95 24.39 -5.03 0.03
CA LYS A 95 25.56 -4.13 0.18
C LYS A 95 25.85 -3.80 1.64
N SER A 96 24.80 -3.53 2.43
CA SER A 96 24.96 -3.23 3.86
C SER A 96 25.51 -4.44 4.63
N ASN A 97 25.09 -5.65 4.29
CA ASN A 97 25.61 -6.89 4.87
C ASN A 97 27.07 -7.12 4.48
N GLU A 98 27.45 -6.88 3.23
CA GLU A 98 28.86 -6.96 2.79
C GLU A 98 29.73 -5.96 3.56
N VAL A 99 29.26 -4.72 3.71
CA VAL A 99 29.94 -3.69 4.50
C VAL A 99 30.03 -4.10 5.98
N ALA A 100 28.96 -4.62 6.57
CA ALA A 100 28.95 -5.09 7.94
C ALA A 100 29.95 -6.24 8.16
N GLN A 101 30.07 -7.18 7.22
CA GLN A 101 31.08 -8.24 7.27
C GLN A 101 32.50 -7.66 7.24
N ILE A 102 32.77 -6.71 6.35
CA ILE A 102 34.08 -6.03 6.29
C ILE A 102 34.40 -5.31 7.61
N PHE A 103 33.42 -4.65 8.24
CA PHE A 103 33.63 -3.99 9.53
C PHE A 103 33.83 -4.99 10.67
N GLN A 104 33.12 -6.11 10.67
CA GLN A 104 33.30 -7.16 11.67
C GLN A 104 34.70 -7.80 11.58
N ASP A 105 35.21 -7.99 10.37
CA ASP A 105 36.56 -8.52 10.14
C ASP A 105 37.68 -7.51 10.46
N ARG A 106 37.40 -6.21 10.29
CA ARG A 106 38.41 -5.14 10.47
C ARG A 106 38.49 -4.56 11.87
N ILE A 107 37.55 -4.85 12.77
CA ILE A 107 37.67 -4.41 14.17
C ILE A 107 38.55 -5.43 14.90
N PRO A 108 39.78 -5.08 15.31
CA PRO A 108 40.61 -5.97 16.13
C PRO A 108 40.00 -6.04 17.53
N HIS A 109 39.01 -6.91 17.70
CA HIS A 109 38.26 -7.07 18.94
C HIS A 109 39.18 -7.47 20.10
N GLU A 110 40.23 -8.26 19.83
CA GLU A 110 41.25 -8.62 20.81
C GLU A 110 42.07 -7.41 21.24
N GLU A 111 42.58 -6.61 20.30
CA GLU A 111 43.42 -5.45 20.62
C GLU A 111 42.61 -4.37 21.37
N ILE A 112 41.34 -4.17 21.04
CA ILE A 112 40.47 -3.24 21.78
C ILE A 112 40.19 -3.76 23.19
N LEU A 113 40.00 -5.07 23.37
CA LEU A 113 39.80 -5.68 24.68
C LEU A 113 41.06 -5.53 25.54
N GLU A 114 42.24 -5.80 24.98
CA GLU A 114 43.54 -5.59 25.63
C GLU A 114 43.78 -4.12 25.99
N ARG A 115 43.41 -3.19 25.11
CA ARG A 115 43.50 -1.75 25.42
C ARG A 115 42.55 -1.36 26.56
N LYS A 116 41.32 -1.89 26.59
CA LYS A 116 40.36 -1.63 27.68
C LYS A 116 40.84 -2.19 29.01
N THR A 117 41.42 -3.39 29.05
CA THR A 117 42.00 -3.94 30.28
C THR A 117 43.21 -3.13 30.72
N THR A 118 44.08 -2.75 29.77
CA THR A 118 45.27 -1.93 30.04
C THR A 118 44.89 -0.55 30.60
N ILE A 119 43.83 0.10 30.10
CA ILE A 119 43.32 1.37 30.68
C ILE A 119 42.93 1.19 32.14
N LYS A 120 42.20 0.11 32.47
CA LYS A 120 41.80 -0.16 33.87
C LYS A 120 43.02 -0.31 34.79
N TYR A 121 44.08 -0.96 34.32
CA TYR A 121 45.32 -1.11 35.09
C TYR A 121 46.10 0.20 35.22
N ILE A 122 46.15 1.01 34.17
CA ILE A 122 46.76 2.36 34.22
C ILE A 122 45.99 3.26 35.19
N GLU A 123 44.66 3.20 35.17
CA GLU A 123 43.80 3.95 36.08
C GLU A 123 43.94 3.45 37.52
N ALA A 124 44.05 2.13 37.74
CA ALA A 124 44.36 1.55 39.04
C ALA A 124 45.72 2.03 39.57
N ALA A 125 46.74 2.09 38.71
CA ALA A 125 48.06 2.63 39.07
C ALA A 125 48.01 4.12 39.42
N LYS A 126 47.20 4.92 38.70
CA LYS A 126 46.94 6.33 39.02
C LYS A 126 46.27 6.48 40.39
N LEU A 127 45.23 5.70 40.68
CA LEU A 127 44.54 5.73 41.97
C LEU A 127 45.43 5.27 43.12
N ALA A 128 46.24 4.24 42.90
CA ALA A 128 47.24 3.77 43.86
C ALA A 128 48.29 4.86 44.12
N HIS A 129 48.72 5.60 43.10
CA HIS A 129 49.64 6.72 43.24
C HIS A 129 49.03 7.87 44.04
N SER A 130 47.72 8.13 43.89
CA SER A 130 46.98 9.10 44.71
C SER A 130 46.70 8.66 46.15
N GLY A 131 47.12 7.45 46.56
CA GLY A 131 47.02 6.96 47.94
C GLY A 131 45.70 6.26 48.29
N VAL A 132 44.92 5.83 47.30
CA VAL A 132 43.66 5.10 47.51
C VAL A 132 43.93 3.65 47.93
N SER A 133 43.11 3.11 48.82
CA SER A 133 43.25 1.73 49.32
C SER A 133 42.92 0.68 48.25
N ALA A 134 43.55 -0.50 48.33
CA ALA A 134 43.34 -1.60 47.37
C ALA A 134 41.88 -2.07 47.29
N ASP A 135 41.16 -2.05 48.42
CA ASP A 135 39.74 -2.42 48.49
C ASP A 135 38.83 -1.44 47.73
N GLU A 136 39.18 -0.15 47.75
CA GLU A 136 38.42 0.90 47.09
C GLU A 136 38.71 0.95 45.58
N ILE A 137 39.96 0.66 45.18
CA ILE A 137 40.35 0.48 43.78
C ILE A 137 39.63 -0.73 43.17
N SER A 138 39.59 -1.87 43.87
CA SER A 138 38.91 -3.08 43.41
C SER A 138 37.42 -2.84 43.17
N LYS A 139 36.74 -2.13 44.09
CA LYS A 139 35.32 -1.77 43.94
C LYS A 139 35.06 -0.81 42.78
N ARG A 140 35.95 0.17 42.57
CA ARG A 140 35.74 1.24 41.58
C ARG A 140 36.05 0.79 40.15
N LEU A 141 37.06 -0.06 39.95
CA LEU A 141 37.51 -0.52 38.63
C LEU A 141 37.11 -1.96 38.30
N SER A 142 36.46 -2.67 39.23
CA SER A 142 36.05 -4.08 39.09
C SER A 142 37.22 -5.00 38.75
N ILE A 143 38.38 -4.76 39.37
CA ILE A 143 39.60 -5.59 39.25
C ILE A 143 39.66 -6.55 40.45
N PRO A 144 40.13 -7.80 40.28
CA PRO A 144 40.34 -8.72 41.39
C PRO A 144 41.16 -8.10 42.53
N LYS A 145 40.76 -8.38 43.77
CA LYS A 145 41.40 -7.79 44.96
C LYS A 145 42.90 -8.09 45.01
N GLN A 146 43.34 -9.31 44.63
CA GLN A 146 44.75 -9.66 44.63
C GLN A 146 45.58 -8.80 43.65
N GLU A 147 45.02 -8.48 42.49
CA GLU A 147 45.69 -7.65 41.48
C GLU A 147 45.77 -6.19 41.93
N ALA A 148 44.72 -5.67 42.57
CA ALA A 148 44.73 -4.32 43.14
C ALA A 148 45.79 -4.19 44.25
N GLU A 149 45.92 -5.18 45.13
CA GLU A 149 46.97 -5.24 46.17
C GLU A 149 48.37 -5.28 45.55
N PHE A 150 48.55 -6.08 44.49
CA PHE A 150 49.81 -6.14 43.76
C PHE A 150 50.19 -4.77 43.16
N ILE A 151 49.26 -4.09 42.47
CA ILE A 151 49.50 -2.78 41.87
C ILE A 151 49.88 -1.74 42.92
N VAL A 152 49.18 -1.72 44.06
CA VAL A 152 49.51 -0.84 45.19
C VAL A 152 50.90 -1.15 45.75
N SER A 153 51.24 -2.43 45.92
CA SER A 153 52.54 -2.87 46.46
C SER A 153 53.71 -2.50 45.53
N VAL A 154 53.56 -2.70 44.22
CA VAL A 154 54.57 -2.41 43.20
C VAL A 154 54.76 -0.91 43.04
N ASN A 155 53.66 -0.15 43.01
CA ASN A 155 53.74 1.30 42.89
C ASN A 155 54.39 1.95 44.13
N LYS A 156 54.19 1.38 45.32
CA LYS A 156 54.86 1.82 46.56
C LYS A 156 56.37 1.55 46.54
N GLN A 157 56.82 0.51 45.86
CA GLN A 157 58.23 0.12 45.78
C GLN A 157 59.00 0.88 44.70
N GLU A 158 58.36 1.14 43.55
CA GLU A 158 59.06 1.62 42.36
C GLU A 158 58.54 2.96 41.80
N LEU A 159 57.45 3.54 42.35
CA LEU A 159 56.85 4.82 41.93
C LEU A 159 56.72 4.94 40.40
N ARG A 160 56.29 3.85 39.74
CA ARG A 160 56.34 3.74 38.27
C ARG A 160 55.31 4.59 37.53
N TYR A 161 54.27 5.09 38.20
CA TYR A 161 53.28 5.94 37.54
C TYR A 161 53.84 7.34 37.28
N ASN A 162 54.00 7.69 36.00
CA ASN A 162 54.38 9.01 35.55
C ASN A 162 53.42 9.48 34.45
N ASP A 163 52.70 10.58 34.72
CA ASP A 163 51.68 11.14 33.83
C ASP A 163 52.24 11.50 32.45
N SER A 164 53.55 11.80 32.38
CA SER A 164 54.26 12.12 31.13
C SER A 164 54.46 10.93 30.17
N ASN A 165 54.44 9.69 30.66
CA ASN A 165 54.68 8.48 29.85
C ASN A 165 53.39 7.67 29.56
N THR A 166 52.23 8.24 29.87
CA THR A 166 50.94 7.61 29.58
C THR A 166 50.62 7.79 28.09
N PRO A 167 50.36 6.71 27.33
CA PRO A 167 50.02 6.80 25.92
C PRO A 167 48.80 7.69 25.65
N ALA A 168 48.78 8.38 24.52
CA ALA A 168 47.72 9.35 24.19
C ALA A 168 46.30 8.76 24.21
N TRP A 169 46.15 7.46 23.95
CA TRP A 169 44.86 6.74 23.94
C TRP A 169 44.32 6.39 25.34
N ALA A 170 45.14 6.48 26.39
CA ALA A 170 44.74 6.23 27.79
C ALA A 170 44.47 7.53 28.57
N LYS A 171 44.65 8.70 27.95
CA LYS A 171 44.25 9.98 28.52
C LYS A 171 42.73 10.13 28.37
N PRO A 172 42.01 10.64 29.40
CA PRO A 172 40.58 10.88 29.28
C PRO A 172 40.35 11.86 28.12
N GLN A 173 39.64 11.40 27.09
CA GLN A 173 39.22 12.26 26.00
C GLN A 173 38.23 13.27 26.57
N ILE A 174 38.54 14.56 26.43
CA ILE A 174 37.60 15.63 26.74
C ILE A 174 36.53 15.55 25.65
N ASP A 175 35.36 15.03 25.99
CA ASP A 175 34.21 15.01 25.09
C ASP A 175 33.88 16.45 24.69
N ILE A 176 34.27 16.84 23.49
CA ILE A 176 33.76 18.05 22.85
C ILE A 176 32.32 17.71 22.47
N VAL A 177 31.41 17.95 23.41
CA VAL A 177 29.98 17.98 23.13
C VAL A 177 29.75 19.18 22.23
N GLU A 178 29.80 18.97 20.91
CA GLU A 178 29.18 19.88 19.96
C GLU A 178 27.69 19.94 20.30
N SER A 179 27.29 21.01 20.96
CA SER A 179 25.89 21.36 21.14
C SER A 179 25.32 21.69 19.76
N PRO A 180 24.27 20.99 19.29
CA PRO A 180 23.59 21.40 18.07
C PRO A 180 22.74 22.63 18.40
N GLU A 181 23.06 23.76 17.77
CA GLU A 181 22.12 24.87 17.55
C GLU A 181 21.11 24.51 16.44
#